data_AF-A0A1B6MTC2-F1
#
_entry.id   AF-A0A1B6MTC2-F1
#
_cell.length_a   1.000
_cell.length_b   1.000
_cell.length_c   1.000
_cell.angle_alpha   90.00
_cell.angle_beta   90.00
_cell.angle_gamma   90.00
#
_symmetry.space_group_name_H-M   'P 1'
#
loop_
_entity.id
_entity.type
_entity.pdbx_description
1 polymer ?
#
loop_
_entity_poly.entity_id
_entity_poly.type
_entity_poly.pdbx_seq_one_letter_code
_entity_poly.pdbx_strand_id
1 'polypeptide(L)'
;LQPPGGRRVLAGYAVFRGRTTQLSRMRSWLLLVSGFMICFLTYWSGALYTDPVRPYNPLEAGVYAATNHTVFALGLAFILTSFIFGTKTFISDLFSWSGFVPLSKLSYSMYMVHNIPQIAAAAAARTPSKFDVYGLVSWTLSDLTLGLLLSLVLFLYIETPCRYLFKHLTTGKSDHRSVKTSEDVKDVKEESDWSYRLTNP
;
A
#
# COMPACT_ATOMS: atom_id res chain seq x y z
N LEU A 1 7.20 -15.53 39.90
CA LEU A 1 6.23 -14.55 39.33
C LEU A 1 6.88 -13.88 38.12
N GLN A 2 6.64 -14.40 36.92
CA GLN A 2 7.28 -13.96 35.68
C GLN A 2 6.30 -13.04 34.92
N PRO A 3 6.69 -11.81 34.53
CA PRO A 3 5.75 -10.85 33.97
C PRO A 3 5.23 -11.29 32.59
N PRO A 4 3.93 -11.07 32.29
CA PRO A 4 3.24 -11.60 31.10
C PRO A 4 3.66 -10.98 29.76
N GLY A 5 4.66 -10.08 29.72
CA GLY A 5 5.12 -9.38 28.52
C GLY A 5 6.18 -10.11 27.68
N GLY A 6 6.96 -11.02 28.27
CA GLY A 6 8.13 -11.60 27.60
C GLY A 6 7.82 -12.48 26.38
N ARG A 7 6.68 -13.18 26.40
CA ARG A 7 6.28 -14.09 25.31
C ARG A 7 5.96 -13.37 24.00
N ARG A 8 5.44 -12.13 24.06
CA ARG A 8 5.12 -11.33 22.86
C ARG A 8 6.39 -10.79 22.20
N VAL A 9 7.37 -10.40 22.99
CA VAL A 9 8.66 -9.88 22.49
C VAL A 9 9.49 -11.01 21.85
N LEU A 10 9.52 -12.19 22.47
CA LEU A 10 10.20 -13.37 21.93
C LEU A 10 9.53 -13.90 20.66
N ALA A 11 8.19 -13.90 20.59
CA ALA A 11 7.47 -14.25 19.36
C ALA A 11 7.76 -13.26 18.23
N GLY A 12 7.77 -11.95 18.52
CA GLY A 12 8.17 -10.93 17.56
C GLY A 12 9.61 -11.09 17.08
N TYR A 13 10.53 -11.42 17.99
CA TYR A 13 11.94 -11.65 17.69
C TYR A 13 12.18 -12.92 16.85
N ALA A 14 11.47 -14.01 17.15
CA ALA A 14 11.54 -15.25 16.37
C ALA A 14 11.00 -15.07 14.95
N VAL A 15 9.90 -14.31 14.77
CA VAL A 15 9.34 -13.97 13.46
C VAL A 15 10.24 -13.02 12.67
N PHE A 16 10.90 -12.07 13.34
CA PHE A 16 11.87 -11.17 12.71
C PHE A 16 13.13 -11.92 12.24
N ARG A 17 13.60 -12.90 13.02
CA ARG A 17 14.81 -13.69 12.72
C ARG A 17 14.63 -14.70 11.58
N GLY A 18 13.39 -15.15 11.31
CA GLY A 18 13.07 -16.01 10.16
C GLY A 18 12.99 -15.28 8.80
N ARG A 19 13.12 -13.94 8.79
CA ARG A 19 12.87 -13.09 7.61
C ARG A 19 14.12 -12.73 6.79
N THR A 20 15.28 -13.32 7.10
CA THR A 20 16.58 -12.88 6.54
C THR A 20 17.13 -13.78 5.43
N THR A 21 16.33 -14.66 4.83
CA THR A 21 16.75 -15.36 3.61
C THR A 21 16.69 -14.38 2.44
N GLN A 22 17.73 -13.57 2.29
CA GLN A 22 17.92 -12.74 1.11
C GLN A 22 18.09 -13.65 -0.10
N LEU A 23 17.20 -13.57 -1.08
CA LEU A 23 17.38 -14.30 -2.32
C LEU A 23 18.56 -13.69 -3.10
N SER A 24 19.31 -14.57 -3.78
CA SER A 24 20.33 -14.14 -4.74
C SER A 24 19.75 -13.19 -5.78
N ARG A 25 20.54 -12.21 -6.21
CA ARG A 25 20.15 -11.16 -7.17
C ARG A 25 19.51 -11.78 -8.43
N MET A 26 20.09 -12.84 -8.97
CA MET A 26 19.58 -13.51 -10.17
C MET A 26 18.21 -14.15 -9.95
N ARG A 27 17.98 -14.79 -8.80
CA ARG A 27 16.67 -15.41 -8.47
C ARG A 27 15.58 -14.37 -8.28
N SER A 28 15.94 -13.22 -7.71
CA SER A 28 15.00 -12.09 -7.53
C SER A 28 14.55 -11.51 -8.87
N TRP A 29 15.49 -11.34 -9.82
CA TRP A 29 15.17 -10.91 -11.18
C TRP A 29 14.34 -11.93 -11.95
N LEU A 30 14.64 -13.22 -11.83
CA LEU A 30 13.85 -14.28 -12.46
C LEU A 30 12.39 -14.28 -11.95
N LEU A 31 12.18 -14.15 -10.65
CA LEU A 31 10.83 -14.07 -10.05
C LEU A 31 10.07 -12.80 -10.50
N LEU A 32 10.78 -11.69 -10.65
CA LEU A 32 10.19 -10.44 -11.10
C LEU A 32 9.78 -10.52 -12.58
N VAL A 33 10.69 -10.96 -13.44
CA VAL A 33 10.42 -11.15 -14.88
C VAL A 33 9.33 -12.19 -15.10
N SER A 34 9.34 -13.30 -14.36
CA SER A 34 8.28 -14.30 -14.45
C SER A 34 6.92 -13.74 -14.03
N GLY A 35 6.88 -12.95 -12.95
CA GLY A 35 5.65 -12.29 -12.50
C GLY A 35 5.10 -11.29 -13.52
N PHE A 36 5.96 -10.43 -14.07
CA PHE A 36 5.58 -9.50 -15.14
C PHE A 36 5.11 -10.22 -16.40
N MET A 37 5.78 -11.32 -16.78
CA MET A 37 5.41 -12.10 -17.96
C MET A 37 4.04 -12.77 -17.78
N ILE A 38 3.76 -13.32 -16.60
CA ILE A 38 2.45 -13.89 -16.27
C ILE A 38 1.37 -12.81 -16.37
N CYS A 39 1.56 -11.65 -15.74
CA CYS A 39 0.59 -10.54 -15.83
C CYS A 39 0.36 -10.06 -17.27
N PHE A 40 1.43 -9.96 -18.08
CA PHE A 40 1.34 -9.55 -19.48
C PHE A 40 0.57 -10.58 -20.33
N LEU A 41 0.86 -11.87 -20.15
CA LEU A 41 0.15 -12.96 -20.83
C LEU A 41 -1.33 -12.99 -20.46
N THR A 42 -1.65 -12.76 -19.18
CA THR A 42 -3.04 -12.68 -18.72
C THR A 42 -3.79 -11.53 -19.37
N TYR A 43 -3.16 -10.35 -19.49
CA TYR A 43 -3.76 -9.19 -20.17
C TYR A 43 -3.95 -9.45 -21.67
N TRP A 44 -2.93 -9.99 -22.34
CA TRP A 44 -2.98 -10.31 -23.77
C TRP A 44 -4.04 -11.38 -24.08
N SER A 45 -4.17 -12.38 -23.22
CA SER A 45 -5.20 -13.41 -23.35
C SER A 45 -6.61 -12.82 -23.34
N GLY A 46 -6.87 -11.79 -22.52
CA GLY A 46 -8.18 -11.13 -22.48
C GLY A 46 -8.55 -10.47 -23.81
N ALA A 47 -7.58 -9.92 -24.52
CA ALA A 47 -7.79 -9.33 -25.84
C ALA A 47 -8.23 -10.40 -26.87
N LEU A 48 -7.59 -11.57 -26.88
CA LEU A 48 -7.88 -12.66 -27.82
C LEU A 48 -9.28 -13.28 -27.60
N TYR A 49 -9.74 -13.35 -26.35
CA TYR A 49 -11.07 -13.89 -26.02
C TYR A 49 -12.23 -12.92 -26.29
N THR A 50 -11.93 -11.65 -26.56
CA THR A 50 -12.93 -10.60 -26.83
C THR A 50 -13.20 -10.44 -28.34
N ASP A 51 -12.54 -11.21 -29.20
CA ASP A 51 -12.74 -11.13 -30.64
C ASP A 51 -14.15 -11.58 -31.07
N PRO A 52 -14.92 -10.74 -31.78
CA PRO A 52 -16.32 -11.02 -32.16
C PRO A 52 -16.48 -12.12 -33.22
N VAL A 53 -15.37 -12.65 -33.77
CA VAL A 53 -15.36 -13.65 -34.85
C VAL A 53 -15.41 -15.09 -34.31
N ARG A 54 -15.13 -15.31 -33.02
CA ARG A 54 -15.10 -16.66 -32.43
C ARG A 54 -16.49 -17.13 -31.99
N PRO A 55 -16.89 -18.40 -32.24
CA PRO A 55 -18.10 -18.96 -31.66
C PRO A 55 -18.01 -18.98 -30.13
N TYR A 56 -19.01 -18.40 -29.46
CA TYR A 56 -19.06 -18.27 -28.00
C TYR A 56 -19.39 -19.62 -27.34
N ASN A 57 -18.42 -20.19 -26.62
CA ASN A 57 -18.61 -21.37 -25.80
C ASN A 57 -18.74 -20.95 -24.32
N PRO A 58 -19.91 -21.15 -23.67
CA PRO A 58 -20.14 -20.67 -22.31
C PRO A 58 -19.27 -21.39 -21.27
N LEU A 59 -18.93 -22.66 -21.51
CA LEU A 59 -18.06 -23.44 -20.62
C LEU A 59 -16.61 -22.94 -20.65
N GLU A 60 -16.09 -22.64 -21.83
CA GLU A 60 -14.75 -22.06 -22.01
C GLU A 60 -14.69 -20.65 -21.39
N ALA A 61 -15.71 -19.82 -21.64
CA ALA A 61 -15.81 -18.47 -21.08
C ALA A 61 -15.91 -18.47 -19.55
N GLY A 62 -16.69 -19.38 -18.96
CA GLY A 62 -16.83 -19.49 -17.51
C GLY A 62 -15.52 -19.93 -16.82
N VAL A 63 -14.84 -20.93 -17.38
CA VAL A 63 -13.53 -21.38 -16.88
C VAL A 63 -12.50 -20.26 -17.01
N TYR A 64 -12.49 -19.55 -18.13
CA TYR A 64 -11.59 -18.42 -18.35
C TYR A 64 -11.84 -17.29 -17.34
N ALA A 65 -13.09 -16.87 -17.14
CA ALA A 65 -13.44 -15.79 -16.20
C ALA A 65 -13.00 -16.12 -14.76
N ALA A 66 -13.13 -17.38 -14.33
CA ALA A 66 -12.73 -17.79 -12.98
C ALA A 66 -11.20 -17.90 -12.81
N THR A 67 -10.49 -18.36 -13.84
CA THR A 67 -9.04 -18.62 -13.76
C THR A 67 -8.18 -17.40 -14.09
N ASN A 68 -8.70 -16.46 -14.88
CA ASN A 68 -7.98 -15.25 -15.26
C ASN A 68 -7.51 -14.46 -14.02
N HIS A 69 -8.42 -14.17 -13.08
CA HIS A 69 -8.10 -13.40 -11.89
C HIS A 69 -7.14 -14.13 -10.94
N THR A 70 -7.20 -15.47 -10.87
CA THR A 70 -6.30 -16.25 -10.02
C THR A 70 -4.88 -16.30 -10.58
N VAL A 71 -4.74 -16.46 -11.90
CA VAL A 71 -3.43 -16.42 -12.57
C VAL A 71 -2.82 -15.01 -12.47
N PHE A 72 -3.63 -13.96 -12.63
CA PHE A 72 -3.17 -12.58 -12.42
C PHE A 72 -2.67 -12.35 -10.99
N ALA A 73 -3.43 -12.82 -10.00
CA ALA A 73 -3.04 -12.72 -8.59
C ALA A 73 -1.75 -13.50 -8.27
N LEU A 74 -1.53 -14.65 -8.91
CA LEU A 74 -0.27 -15.39 -8.81
C LEU A 74 0.91 -14.61 -9.40
N GLY A 75 0.73 -13.96 -10.55
CA GLY A 75 1.73 -13.06 -11.13
C GLY A 75 2.12 -11.93 -10.17
N LEU A 76 1.13 -11.28 -9.56
CA LEU A 76 1.34 -10.26 -8.53
C LEU A 76 2.04 -10.82 -7.28
N ALA A 77 1.70 -12.03 -6.85
CA ALA A 77 2.35 -12.68 -5.71
C ALA A 77 3.85 -12.90 -5.96
N PHE A 78 4.25 -13.28 -7.17
CA PHE A 78 5.67 -13.40 -7.54
C PHE A 78 6.39 -12.05 -7.53
N ILE A 79 5.75 -11.01 -8.06
CA ILE A 79 6.30 -9.63 -8.04
C ILE A 79 6.50 -9.17 -6.59
N LEU A 80 5.47 -9.31 -5.75
CA LEU A 80 5.53 -8.92 -4.34
C LEU A 80 6.56 -9.72 -3.55
N THR A 81 6.67 -11.02 -3.80
CA THR A 81 7.69 -11.89 -3.19
C THR A 81 9.09 -11.41 -3.58
N SER A 82 9.29 -11.01 -4.84
CA SER A 82 10.57 -10.43 -5.29
C SER A 82 10.89 -9.12 -4.56
N PHE A 83 9.90 -8.26 -4.30
CA PHE A 83 10.12 -7.01 -3.55
C PHE A 83 10.40 -7.23 -2.06
N ILE A 84 9.75 -8.22 -1.43
CA ILE A 84 9.90 -8.47 0.01
C ILE A 84 11.22 -9.18 0.32
N PHE A 85 11.60 -10.16 -0.50
CA PHE A 85 12.75 -11.04 -0.23
C PHE A 85 13.97 -10.81 -1.14
N GLY A 86 13.82 -10.00 -2.18
CA GLY A 86 14.89 -9.73 -3.15
C GLY A 86 15.91 -8.72 -2.67
N THR A 87 17.10 -8.79 -3.27
CA THR A 87 18.15 -7.77 -3.07
C THR A 87 17.64 -6.41 -3.56
N LYS A 88 17.96 -5.29 -2.87
CA LYS A 88 17.64 -3.92 -3.31
C LYS A 88 17.91 -3.74 -4.81
N THR A 89 16.84 -3.59 -5.59
CA THR A 89 16.86 -3.25 -7.01
C THR A 89 16.44 -1.79 -7.18
N PHE A 90 16.78 -1.16 -8.31
CA PHE A 90 16.32 0.20 -8.64
C PHE A 90 14.80 0.36 -8.50
N ILE A 91 14.04 -0.69 -8.85
CA ILE A 91 12.57 -0.70 -8.76
C ILE A 91 12.11 -0.64 -7.30
N SER A 92 12.80 -1.36 -6.39
CA SER A 92 12.49 -1.30 -4.96
C SER A 92 12.79 0.08 -4.35
N ASP A 93 13.79 0.79 -4.88
CA ASP A 93 14.14 2.14 -4.43
C ASP A 93 13.13 3.17 -4.93
N LEU A 94 12.67 3.03 -6.19
CA LEU A 94 11.56 3.82 -6.74
C LEU A 94 10.29 3.65 -5.90
N PHE A 95 9.95 2.42 -5.52
CA PHE A 95 8.75 2.16 -4.71
C PHE A 95 8.89 2.59 -3.24
N SER A 96 10.12 2.65 -2.72
CA SER A 96 10.42 3.19 -1.39
C SER A 96 10.43 4.72 -1.35
N TRP A 97 10.15 5.40 -2.47
CA TRP A 97 10.17 6.85 -2.52
C TRP A 97 9.06 7.45 -1.65
N SER A 98 9.43 8.43 -0.82
CA SER A 98 8.52 9.12 0.09
C SER A 98 7.35 9.82 -0.63
N GLY A 99 7.48 10.08 -1.94
CA GLY A 99 6.40 10.59 -2.79
C GLY A 99 5.20 9.64 -2.95
N PHE A 100 5.40 8.33 -2.79
CA PHE A 100 4.29 7.36 -2.82
C PHE A 100 3.41 7.39 -1.56
N VAL A 101 3.90 7.98 -0.46
CA VAL A 101 3.12 8.08 0.79
C VAL A 101 1.88 8.96 0.64
N PRO A 102 1.95 10.21 0.13
CA PRO A 102 0.75 11.00 -0.14
C PRO A 102 -0.09 10.40 -1.26
N LEU A 103 0.53 9.83 -2.29
CA LEU A 103 -0.17 9.22 -3.41
C LEU A 103 -1.03 8.02 -2.96
N SER A 104 -0.51 7.16 -2.09
CA SER A 104 -1.24 6.00 -1.55
C SER A 104 -2.47 6.42 -0.75
N LYS A 105 -2.40 7.54 -0.02
CA LYS A 105 -3.54 8.08 0.73
C LYS A 105 -4.61 8.63 -0.20
N LEU A 106 -4.21 9.35 -1.25
CA LEU A 106 -5.14 9.84 -2.26
C LEU A 106 -5.80 8.69 -3.03
N SER A 107 -5.05 7.64 -3.37
CA SER A 107 -5.60 6.43 -4.00
C SER A 107 -6.60 5.71 -3.09
N TYR A 108 -6.36 5.68 -1.77
CA TYR A 108 -7.31 5.11 -0.81
C TYR A 108 -8.62 5.91 -0.76
N SER A 109 -8.53 7.23 -0.67
CA SER A 109 -9.71 8.11 -0.74
C SER A 109 -10.44 7.95 -2.08
N MET A 110 -9.72 7.76 -3.18
CA MET A 110 -10.29 7.58 -4.51
C MET A 110 -11.06 6.26 -4.61
N TYR A 111 -10.50 5.17 -4.07
CA TYR A 111 -11.14 3.86 -4.08
C TYR A 111 -12.54 3.87 -3.45
N MET A 112 -12.72 4.59 -2.33
CA MET A 112 -14.01 4.70 -1.65
C MET A 112 -15.07 5.42 -2.50
N VAL A 113 -14.63 6.39 -3.30
CA VAL A 113 -15.51 7.34 -3.98
C VAL A 113 -15.81 6.93 -5.42
N HIS A 114 -14.85 6.30 -6.09
CA HIS A 114 -14.90 5.99 -7.52
C HIS A 114 -16.12 5.15 -7.94
N ASN A 115 -16.65 4.30 -7.04
CA ASN A 115 -17.82 3.47 -7.34
C ASN A 115 -19.09 4.29 -7.60
N ILE A 116 -19.24 5.47 -6.98
CA ILE A 116 -20.45 6.30 -7.09
C ILE A 116 -20.65 6.82 -8.52
N PRO A 117 -19.70 7.56 -9.14
CA PRO A 117 -19.86 8.05 -10.51
C PRO A 117 -19.95 6.89 -11.51
N GLN A 118 -19.24 5.79 -11.28
CA GLN A 118 -19.24 4.65 -12.19
C GLN A 118 -20.59 3.94 -12.24
N ILE A 119 -21.26 3.76 -11.09
CA ILE A 119 -22.62 3.18 -11.05
C ILE A 119 -23.63 4.15 -11.68
N ALA A 120 -23.49 5.45 -11.44
CA ALA A 120 -24.37 6.46 -12.04
C ALA A 120 -24.23 6.50 -13.58
N ALA A 121 -22.99 6.44 -14.09
CA ALA A 121 -22.70 6.38 -15.52
C ALA A 121 -23.23 5.08 -16.15
N ALA A 122 -23.07 3.94 -15.47
CA ALA A 122 -23.61 2.65 -15.92
C ALA A 122 -25.14 2.63 -15.96
N ALA A 123 -25.82 3.26 -14.98
CA ALA A 123 -27.27 3.38 -14.97
C ALA A 123 -27.81 4.35 -16.06
N ALA A 124 -27.01 5.35 -16.44
CA ALA A 124 -27.34 6.28 -17.51
C ALA A 124 -27.07 5.70 -18.92
N ALA A 125 -26.19 4.69 -19.02
CA ALA A 125 -25.85 4.03 -20.27
C ALA A 125 -27.04 3.18 -20.79
N ARG A 126 -27.86 3.75 -21.67
CA ARG A 126 -29.03 3.07 -22.28
C ARG A 126 -28.75 2.43 -23.64
N THR A 127 -27.56 2.61 -24.20
CA THR A 127 -27.19 2.09 -25.52
C THR A 127 -25.82 1.41 -25.49
N PRO A 128 -25.65 0.24 -26.13
CA PRO A 128 -24.35 -0.41 -26.24
C PRO A 128 -23.43 0.47 -27.09
N SER A 129 -22.35 0.94 -26.47
CA SER A 129 -21.34 1.75 -27.15
C SER A 129 -20.51 0.86 -28.08
N LYS A 130 -20.30 1.30 -29.32
CA LYS A 130 -19.37 0.64 -30.23
C LYS A 130 -17.95 0.81 -29.69
N PHE A 131 -17.14 -0.24 -29.81
CA PHE A 131 -15.76 -0.21 -29.34
C PHE A 131 -14.94 0.78 -30.18
N ASP A 132 -14.62 1.93 -29.58
CA ASP A 132 -13.74 2.94 -30.15
C ASP A 132 -12.63 3.26 -29.16
N VAL A 133 -11.38 3.27 -29.63
CA VAL A 133 -10.19 3.46 -28.80
C VAL A 133 -10.14 4.89 -28.26
N TYR A 134 -10.52 5.89 -29.07
CA TYR A 134 -10.56 7.28 -28.64
C TYR A 134 -11.65 7.50 -27.59
N GLY A 135 -12.83 6.92 -27.81
CA GLY A 135 -13.89 6.86 -26.80
C GLY A 135 -13.40 6.25 -25.48
N LEU A 136 -12.77 5.07 -25.51
CA LEU A 136 -12.28 4.41 -24.31
C LEU A 136 -11.28 5.27 -23.53
N VAL A 137 -10.31 5.87 -24.22
CA VAL A 137 -9.32 6.76 -23.60
C VAL A 137 -10.00 7.99 -22.99
N SER A 138 -10.92 8.63 -23.72
CA SER A 138 -11.63 9.81 -23.20
C SER A 138 -12.48 9.50 -21.97
N TRP A 139 -13.17 8.36 -21.96
CA TRP A 139 -13.99 7.92 -20.82
C TRP A 139 -13.13 7.62 -19.60
N THR A 140 -12.06 6.85 -19.78
CA THR A 140 -11.13 6.53 -18.67
C THR A 140 -10.44 7.78 -18.11
N LEU A 141 -10.07 8.74 -18.96
CA LEU A 141 -9.50 10.01 -18.52
C LEU A 141 -10.52 10.85 -17.74
N SER A 142 -11.78 10.85 -18.17
CA SER A 142 -12.87 11.55 -17.49
C SER A 142 -13.15 10.93 -16.11
N ASP A 143 -13.25 9.62 -16.03
CA ASP A 143 -13.44 8.92 -14.75
C ASP A 143 -12.25 9.09 -13.80
N LEU A 144 -11.02 9.08 -14.33
CA LEU A 144 -9.82 9.30 -13.54
C LEU A 144 -9.77 10.72 -12.98
N THR A 145 -10.05 11.73 -13.81
CA THR A 145 -10.03 13.14 -13.38
C THR A 145 -11.13 13.43 -12.35
N LEU A 146 -12.35 12.93 -12.58
CA LEU A 146 -13.45 13.07 -11.63
C LEU A 146 -13.18 12.31 -10.32
N GLY A 147 -12.64 11.08 -10.41
CA GLY A 147 -12.27 10.28 -9.25
C GLY A 147 -11.19 10.92 -8.40
N LEU A 148 -10.14 11.48 -9.04
CA LEU A 148 -9.06 12.18 -8.34
C LEU A 148 -9.55 13.49 -7.69
N LEU A 149 -10.39 14.26 -8.38
CA LEU A 149 -10.92 15.52 -7.85
C LEU A 149 -11.83 15.27 -6.65
N LEU A 150 -12.72 14.27 -6.73
CA LEU A 150 -13.63 13.93 -5.65
C LEU A 150 -12.90 13.28 -4.47
N SER A 151 -11.88 12.45 -4.74
CA SER A 151 -10.96 11.92 -3.74
C SER A 151 -10.24 13.03 -2.98
N LEU A 152 -9.74 14.04 -3.69
CA LEU A 152 -9.00 15.16 -3.09
C LEU A 152 -9.90 15.97 -2.16
N VAL A 153 -11.15 16.24 -2.56
CA VAL A 153 -12.14 16.90 -1.70
C VAL A 153 -12.42 16.06 -0.45
N LEU A 154 -12.67 14.76 -0.60
CA LEU A 154 -12.94 13.86 0.53
C LEU A 154 -11.76 13.78 1.50
N PHE A 155 -10.54 13.68 0.97
CA PHE A 155 -9.31 13.65 1.75
C PHE A 155 -9.10 14.93 2.57
N LEU A 156 -9.37 16.09 1.96
CA LEU A 156 -9.21 17.39 2.62
C LEU A 156 -10.27 17.61 3.72
N TYR A 157 -11.54 17.27 3.44
CA TYR A 157 -12.66 17.54 4.34
C TYR A 157 -12.86 16.49 5.43
N ILE A 158 -12.58 15.22 5.17
CA ILE A 158 -12.87 14.12 6.10
C ILE A 158 -11.57 13.55 6.67
N GLU A 159 -10.63 13.16 5.81
CA GLU A 159 -9.46 12.41 6.27
C GLU A 159 -8.48 13.30 7.08
N THR A 160 -8.27 14.54 6.63
CA THR A 160 -7.37 15.49 7.30
C THR A 160 -7.82 15.84 8.73
N PRO A 161 -9.08 16.25 8.99
CA PRO A 161 -9.53 16.53 10.35
C PRO A 161 -9.62 15.27 11.21
N CYS A 162 -10.05 14.12 10.67
CA CYS A 162 -10.04 12.85 11.41
C CYS A 162 -8.62 12.46 11.84
N ARG A 163 -7.64 12.66 10.97
CA ARG A 163 -6.22 12.39 11.27
C ARG A 163 -5.68 13.33 12.34
N TYR A 164 -6.04 14.61 12.28
CA TYR A 164 -5.68 15.59 13.31
C TYR A 164 -6.31 15.21 14.66
N LEU A 165 -7.61 14.89 14.68
CA LEU A 165 -8.33 14.47 15.87
C LEU A 165 -7.73 13.18 16.47
N PHE A 166 -7.47 12.17 15.65
CA PHE A 166 -6.84 10.93 16.09
C PHE A 166 -5.45 11.18 16.68
N LYS A 167 -4.65 12.06 16.06
CA LYS A 167 -3.34 12.44 16.61
C LYS A 167 -3.51 13.08 17.99
N HIS A 168 -4.43 14.02 18.17
CA HIS A 168 -4.65 14.65 19.47
C HIS A 168 -5.20 13.67 20.54
N LEU A 169 -6.09 12.75 20.16
CA LEU A 169 -6.59 11.72 21.07
C LEU A 169 -5.49 10.72 21.48
N THR A 170 -4.59 10.36 20.56
CA THR A 170 -3.55 9.35 20.80
C THR A 170 -2.28 9.97 21.43
N THR A 171 -2.00 11.24 21.18
CA THR A 171 -0.90 12.03 21.77
C THR A 171 -1.28 12.65 23.13
N GLY A 172 -2.46 12.35 23.68
CA GLY A 172 -2.89 12.83 25.00
C GLY A 172 -2.16 12.23 26.22
N LYS A 173 -1.04 11.50 26.06
CA LYS A 173 -0.34 10.84 27.19
C LYS A 173 1.19 10.90 27.17
N SER A 174 1.81 11.47 26.13
CA SER A 174 3.27 11.45 25.96
C SER A 174 3.97 12.77 26.34
N ASP A 175 3.25 13.88 26.46
CA ASP A 175 3.88 15.19 26.68
C ASP A 175 4.32 15.39 28.15
N HIS A 176 3.57 14.84 29.11
CA HIS A 176 3.95 14.90 30.52
C HIS A 176 5.18 14.04 30.88
N ARG A 177 5.63 13.13 29.99
CA ARG A 177 6.81 12.29 30.23
C ARG A 177 8.11 12.92 29.75
N SER A 178 8.07 13.77 28.72
CA SER A 178 9.27 14.46 28.23
C SER A 178 9.65 15.65 29.12
N VAL A 179 8.66 16.39 29.64
CA VAL A 179 8.90 17.49 30.58
C VAL A 179 9.47 16.95 31.90
N LYS A 180 8.86 15.90 32.46
CA LYS A 180 9.31 15.32 33.74
C LYS A 180 10.71 14.68 33.65
N THR A 181 11.03 14.00 32.56
CA THR A 181 12.39 13.45 32.33
C THR A 181 13.43 14.57 32.17
N SER A 182 13.03 15.74 31.64
CA SER A 182 13.94 16.88 31.46
C SER A 182 14.21 17.64 32.75
N GLU A 183 13.25 17.67 33.68
CA GLU A 183 13.40 18.25 35.03
C GLU A 183 14.24 17.32 35.92
N ASP A 184 13.92 16.01 35.94
CA ASP A 184 14.64 15.01 36.74
C ASP A 184 16.12 14.88 36.32
N VAL A 185 16.41 14.99 35.00
CA VAL A 185 17.80 15.00 34.49
C VAL A 185 18.54 16.30 34.81
N LYS A 186 17.84 17.43 34.99
CA LYS A 186 18.46 18.68 35.42
C LYS A 186 18.79 18.65 36.91
N ASP A 187 17.87 18.19 37.74
CA ASP A 187 18.08 18.06 39.19
C ASP A 187 19.24 17.11 39.52
N VAL A 188 19.29 15.94 38.86
CA VAL A 188 20.40 14.98 39.05
C VAL A 188 21.75 15.56 38.59
N LYS A 189 21.75 16.37 37.52
CA LYS A 189 22.96 17.00 37.02
C LYS A 189 23.45 18.11 37.95
N GLU A 190 22.54 18.90 38.50
CA GLU A 190 22.84 19.97 39.46
C GLU A 190 23.32 19.41 40.81
N GLU A 191 22.75 18.28 41.28
CA GLU A 191 23.22 17.58 42.47
C GLU A 191 24.61 16.94 42.29
N SER A 192 24.89 16.40 41.10
CA SER A 192 26.24 15.94 40.74
C SER A 192 27.23 17.11 40.65
N ASP A 193 26.74 18.29 40.26
CA ASP A 193 27.55 19.51 40.10
C ASP A 193 28.01 20.03 41.46
N TRP A 194 27.07 20.08 42.42
CA TRP A 194 27.35 20.39 43.81
C TRP A 194 28.31 19.41 44.47
N SER A 195 28.12 18.11 44.22
CA SER A 195 28.94 17.05 44.84
C SER A 195 30.41 17.10 44.40
N TYR A 196 30.70 17.48 43.16
CA TYR A 196 32.10 17.64 42.73
C TYR A 196 32.76 18.89 43.34
N ARG A 197 32.01 19.99 43.52
CA ARG A 197 32.57 21.22 44.12
C ARG A 197 32.96 21.04 45.58
N LEU A 198 32.23 20.18 46.29
CA LEU A 198 32.50 19.88 47.70
C LEU A 198 33.68 18.92 47.88
N THR A 199 33.99 18.09 46.88
CA THR A 199 35.05 17.08 46.95
C THR A 199 36.38 17.55 46.36
N ASN A 200 36.38 18.66 45.64
CA ASN A 200 37.58 19.28 45.07
C ASN A 200 37.55 20.80 45.30
N PRO A 201 37.89 21.27 46.51
CA PRO A 201 37.88 22.69 46.87
C PRO A 201 39.00 23.51 46.18
#